data_AF-A0A6A9T8J5-F1
#
_entry.id   AF-A0A6A9T8J5-F1
#
_cell.length_a   1.000
_cell.length_b   1.000
_cell.length_c   1.000
_cell.angle_alpha   90.00
_cell.angle_beta   90.00
_cell.angle_gamma   90.00
#
_symmetry.space_group_name_H-M   'P 1'
#
loop_
_entity.id
_entity.type
_entity.pdbx_description
1 polymer ?
#
loop_
_entity_poly.entity_id
_entity_poly.type
_entity_poly.pdbx_seq_one_letter_code
_entity_poly.pdbx_strand_id
1 'polypeptide(L)'
;MSSGTIDIDEFEDTDEFETQSDTERIVLFLDENDDRAWKAATIAERLGLDTDAVSAILSRLKERGLVRHKSPYWAITDDEERLRAAYRLHRHHENADEQYGEERLEELQTDDMETIQ
;
A
#
# COMPACT_ATOMS: atom_id res chain seq x y z
N MET A 1 -10.92 -29.49 3.81
CA MET A 1 -9.48 -29.38 4.14
C MET A 1 -8.90 -28.38 3.17
N SER A 2 -8.81 -27.11 3.56
CA SER A 2 -8.25 -26.07 2.69
C SER A 2 -6.76 -26.34 2.50
N SER A 3 -6.34 -26.51 1.25
CA SER A 3 -4.94 -26.57 0.88
C SER A 3 -4.32 -25.22 1.25
N GLY A 4 -3.38 -25.21 2.19
CA GLY A 4 -2.77 -24.00 2.77
C GLY A 4 -1.75 -23.35 1.84
N THR A 5 -2.15 -23.05 0.61
CA THR A 5 -1.33 -22.37 -0.39
C THR A 5 -2.25 -21.43 -1.16
N ILE A 6 -2.04 -20.13 -1.00
CA ILE A 6 -2.56 -19.10 -1.89
C ILE A 6 -1.55 -18.89 -3.03
N ASP A 7 -2.01 -18.55 -4.22
CA ASP A 7 -1.13 -18.24 -5.34
C ASP A 7 -0.39 -16.91 -5.10
N ILE A 8 0.76 -16.69 -5.76
CA ILE A 8 1.57 -15.47 -5.53
C ILE A 8 0.81 -14.21 -5.94
N ASP A 9 -0.02 -14.31 -6.98
CA ASP A 9 -0.91 -13.23 -7.41
C ASP A 9 -2.01 -12.97 -6.36
N GLU A 10 -2.57 -14.03 -5.73
CA GLU A 10 -3.58 -13.92 -4.66
C GLU A 10 -2.98 -13.36 -3.35
N PHE A 11 -1.70 -13.64 -3.08
CA PHE A 11 -0.92 -13.01 -2.01
C PHE A 11 -0.64 -11.53 -2.28
N GLU A 12 -0.37 -11.17 -3.54
CA GLU A 12 -0.10 -9.78 -3.92
C GLU A 12 -1.39 -8.93 -3.98
N ASP A 13 -2.54 -9.52 -4.33
CA ASP A 13 -3.85 -8.83 -4.41
C ASP A 13 -4.58 -8.67 -3.06
N THR A 14 -4.45 -9.64 -2.15
CA THR A 14 -5.30 -9.67 -0.92
C THR A 14 -4.89 -8.61 0.12
N ASP A 15 -3.65 -8.12 0.07
CA ASP A 15 -3.13 -7.19 1.05
C ASP A 15 -3.28 -5.71 0.64
N GLU A 16 -3.65 -5.36 -0.59
CA GLU A 16 -3.61 -3.95 -1.01
C GLU A 16 -4.65 -3.10 -0.29
N PHE A 17 -5.90 -3.54 -0.14
CA PHE A 17 -6.95 -2.69 0.47
C PHE A 17 -6.81 -2.48 1.99
N GLU A 18 -6.53 -3.53 2.77
CA GLU A 18 -6.29 -3.39 4.22
C GLU A 18 -4.98 -2.65 4.49
N THR A 19 -3.91 -2.95 3.73
CA THR A 19 -2.63 -2.25 3.86
C THR A 19 -2.74 -0.80 3.41
N GLN A 20 -3.59 -0.46 2.43
CA GLN A 20 -3.78 0.90 1.96
C GLN A 20 -4.41 1.78 3.04
N SER A 21 -5.51 1.30 3.67
CA SER A 21 -6.14 1.97 4.82
C SER A 21 -5.18 2.08 6.01
N ASP A 22 -4.45 1.02 6.34
CA ASP A 22 -3.55 1.03 7.48
C ASP A 22 -2.32 1.90 7.25
N THR A 23 -1.83 1.96 6.01
CA THR A 23 -0.77 2.90 5.62
C THR A 23 -1.24 4.34 5.79
N GLU A 24 -2.43 4.68 5.30
CA GLU A 24 -2.98 6.03 5.47
C GLU A 24 -3.15 6.38 6.96
N ARG A 25 -3.71 5.47 7.76
CA ARG A 25 -3.85 5.64 9.21
C ARG A 25 -2.52 5.88 9.92
N ILE A 26 -1.47 5.13 9.56
CA ILE A 26 -0.14 5.29 10.13
C ILE A 26 0.47 6.64 9.73
N VAL A 27 0.36 7.03 8.46
CA VAL A 27 0.89 8.30 7.98
C VAL A 27 0.16 9.47 8.65
N LEU A 28 -1.17 9.44 8.70
CA LEU A 28 -1.98 10.46 9.38
C LEU A 28 -1.62 10.55 10.87
N PHE A 29 -1.49 9.41 11.56
CA PHE A 29 -1.08 9.39 12.96
C PHE A 29 0.28 10.07 13.17
N LEU A 30 1.26 9.79 12.30
CA LEU A 30 2.59 10.39 12.40
C LEU A 30 2.60 11.87 12.04
N ASP A 31 1.76 12.30 11.10
CA ASP A 31 1.58 13.70 10.70
C ASP A 31 0.89 14.52 11.80
N GLU A 32 -0.16 13.99 12.42
CA GLU A 32 -0.84 14.60 13.57
C GLU A 32 0.04 14.66 14.83
N ASN A 33 1.07 13.82 14.90
CA ASN A 33 2.00 13.73 16.02
C ASN A 33 3.46 13.95 15.57
N ASP A 34 3.66 14.93 14.69
CA ASP A 34 4.95 15.30 14.08
C ASP A 34 5.97 15.90 15.08
N ASP A 35 5.50 16.27 16.28
CA ASP A 35 6.31 16.84 17.35
C ASP A 35 7.25 15.82 18.03
N ARG A 36 7.08 14.52 17.75
CA ARG A 36 7.87 13.46 18.38
C ARG A 36 8.01 12.20 17.52
N ALA A 37 8.94 11.34 17.94
CA ALA A 37 9.14 10.04 17.32
C ALA A 37 8.53 8.91 18.18
N TRP A 38 7.98 7.89 17.50
CA TRP A 38 7.18 6.83 18.08
C TRP A 38 7.79 5.46 17.83
N LYS A 39 7.59 4.50 18.75
CA LYS A 39 7.95 3.10 18.50
C LYS A 39 6.84 2.44 17.67
N ALA A 40 7.21 1.48 16.81
CA ALA A 40 6.24 0.72 16.02
C ALA A 40 5.15 0.07 16.89
N ALA A 41 5.53 -0.56 18.01
CA ALA A 41 4.57 -1.14 18.96
C ALA A 41 3.59 -0.12 19.57
N THR A 42 4.03 1.14 19.78
CA THR A 42 3.15 2.19 20.30
C THR A 42 2.17 2.69 19.24
N ILE A 43 2.61 2.78 17.98
CA ILE A 43 1.74 3.11 16.85
C ILE A 43 0.69 2.00 16.70
N ALA A 44 1.12 0.74 16.70
CA ALA A 44 0.25 -0.44 16.63
C ALA A 44 -0.81 -0.45 17.73
N GLU A 45 -0.41 -0.24 18.99
CA GLU A 45 -1.33 -0.16 20.13
C GLU A 45 -2.38 0.95 19.96
N ARG A 46 -1.95 2.14 19.52
CA ARG A 46 -2.85 3.29 19.36
C ARG A 46 -3.83 3.16 18.21
N LEU A 47 -3.41 2.51 17.12
CA LEU A 47 -4.22 2.30 15.93
C LEU A 47 -4.99 0.97 15.97
N GLY A 48 -4.75 0.12 16.96
CA GLY A 48 -5.37 -1.21 17.05
C GLY A 48 -4.88 -2.17 15.97
N LEU A 49 -3.64 -1.98 15.49
CA LEU A 49 -3.03 -2.74 14.40
C LEU A 49 -2.05 -3.77 14.94
N ASP A 50 -1.70 -4.73 14.07
CA ASP A 50 -0.62 -5.67 14.36
C ASP A 50 0.77 -4.97 14.31
N THR A 51 1.66 -5.32 15.23
CA THR A 51 2.98 -4.67 15.35
C THR A 51 3.91 -5.04 14.20
N ASP A 52 3.83 -6.25 13.67
CA ASP A 52 4.64 -6.70 12.55
C ASP A 52 4.14 -6.04 11.25
N ALA A 53 2.83 -5.92 11.08
CA ALA A 53 2.22 -5.16 9.99
C ALA A 53 2.66 -3.69 9.99
N VAL A 54 2.58 -3.01 11.15
CA VAL A 54 3.06 -1.62 11.31
C VAL A 54 4.55 -1.52 10.98
N SER A 55 5.37 -2.48 11.41
CA SER A 55 6.81 -2.48 11.13
C SER A 55 7.12 -2.66 9.63
N ALA A 56 6.35 -3.49 8.93
CA ALA A 56 6.46 -3.68 7.49
C ALA A 56 6.07 -2.40 6.74
N ILE A 57 4.94 -1.77 7.10
CA ILE A 57 4.48 -0.52 6.49
C ILE A 57 5.48 0.61 6.72
N LEU A 58 5.98 0.80 7.95
CA LEU A 58 6.99 1.82 8.25
C LEU A 58 8.29 1.62 7.45
N SER A 59 8.67 0.37 7.21
CA SER A 59 9.82 0.04 6.36
C SER A 59 9.59 0.46 4.90
N ARG A 60 8.42 0.16 4.34
CA ARG A 60 8.01 0.60 2.99
C ARG A 60 7.95 2.13 2.89
N LEU A 61 7.39 2.81 3.89
CA LEU A 61 7.34 4.27 3.95
C LEU A 61 8.73 4.90 4.02
N LYS A 62 9.68 4.24 4.70
CA LYS A 62 11.08 4.69 4.79
C LYS A 62 11.79 4.59 3.46
N GLU A 63 11.60 3.50 2.71
CA GLU A 63 12.15 3.33 1.37
C GLU A 63 11.68 4.44 0.42
N ARG A 64 10.43 4.89 0.58
CA ARG A 64 9.84 6.03 -0.14
C ARG A 64 10.24 7.39 0.45
N GLY A 65 11.00 7.42 1.54
CA GLY A 65 11.48 8.64 2.19
C GLY A 65 10.38 9.46 2.86
N LEU A 66 9.26 8.84 3.24
CA LEU A 66 8.12 9.47 3.90
C LEU A 66 8.25 9.50 5.42
N VAL A 67 9.04 8.60 5.99
CA VAL A 67 9.32 8.55 7.43
C VAL A 67 10.82 8.51 7.70
N ARG A 68 11.20 9.00 8.88
CA ARG A 68 12.55 8.99 9.41
C ARG A 68 12.65 7.91 10.47
N HIS A 69 13.75 7.16 10.45
CA HIS A 69 13.98 6.07 11.38
C HIS A 69 15.28 6.26 12.16
N LYS A 70 15.16 6.25 13.49
CA LYS A 70 16.27 6.19 14.44
C LYS A 70 15.93 5.12 15.48
N SER A 71 16.37 3.89 15.24
CA SER A 71 15.98 2.71 16.02
C SER A 71 15.93 2.97 17.53
N PRO A 72 14.82 2.64 18.22
CA PRO A 72 13.57 2.02 17.72
C PRO A 72 12.48 3.03 17.28
N TYR A 73 12.83 4.29 17.01
CA TYR A 73 11.89 5.40 16.85
C TYR A 73 11.66 5.80 15.39
N TRP A 74 10.41 6.17 15.09
CA TRP A 74 9.90 6.55 13.78
C TRP A 74 9.21 7.91 13.86
N ALA A 75 9.41 8.76 12.87
CA ALA A 75 8.73 10.05 12.76
C ALA A 75 8.37 10.33 11.31
N ILE A 76 7.37 11.18 11.08
CA ILE A 76 7.07 11.70 9.75
C ILE A 76 8.26 12.50 9.22
N THR A 77 8.36 12.63 7.89
CA THR A 77 9.33 13.54 7.27
C THR A 77 8.83 14.98 7.30
N ASP A 78 9.71 15.95 7.60
CA ASP A 78 9.40 17.39 7.45
C ASP A 78 9.40 17.84 5.97
N ASP A 79 9.64 16.93 5.02
CA ASP A 79 9.54 17.19 3.58
C ASP A 79 8.07 17.18 3.14
N GLU A 80 7.38 18.29 3.38
CA GLU A 80 5.97 18.48 3.04
C GLU A 80 5.69 18.32 1.54
N GLU A 81 6.65 18.62 0.66
CA GLU A 81 6.47 18.45 -0.79
C GLU A 81 6.40 16.97 -1.16
N ARG A 82 7.29 16.16 -0.58
CA ARG A 82 7.29 14.71 -0.75
C ARG A 82 6.04 14.08 -0.15
N LEU A 83 5.61 14.55 1.02
CA LEU A 83 4.40 14.07 1.67
C LEU A 83 3.16 14.39 0.81
N ARG A 84 3.05 15.62 0.31
CA ARG A 84 1.97 16.03 -0.61
C ARG A 84 1.99 15.26 -1.92
N ALA A 85 3.16 14.94 -2.47
CA ALA A 85 3.28 14.13 -3.68
C ALA A 85 2.79 12.69 -3.46
N ALA A 86 3.13 12.09 -2.31
CA ALA A 86 2.64 10.77 -1.94
C ALA A 86 1.12 10.74 -1.73
N TYR A 87 0.55 11.72 -1.03
CA TYR A 87 -0.91 11.84 -0.86
C TYR A 87 -1.64 12.03 -2.20
N ARG A 88 -1.10 12.83 -3.13
CA ARG A 88 -1.70 13.00 -4.47
C ARG A 88 -1.67 11.72 -5.29
N LEU A 89 -0.55 10.99 -5.28
CA LEU A 89 -0.44 9.71 -5.98
C LEU A 89 -1.44 8.71 -5.40
N HIS A 90 -1.58 8.69 -4.08
CA HIS A 90 -2.53 7.82 -3.38
C HIS A 90 -3.99 8.06 -3.78
N ARG A 91 -4.43 9.33 -3.82
CA ARG A 91 -5.79 9.70 -4.23
C ARG A 91 -6.09 9.39 -5.71
N HIS A 92 -5.06 9.28 -6.55
CA HIS A 92 -5.23 8.85 -7.94
C HIS A 92 -5.41 7.34 -8.09
N HIS A 93 -4.89 6.52 -7.16
CA HIS A 93 -5.19 5.09 -7.12
C HIS A 93 -6.61 4.81 -6.59
N GLU A 94 -7.17 5.67 -5.73
CA GLU A 94 -8.61 5.62 -5.35
C GLU A 94 -9.59 5.85 -6.53
N ASN A 95 -9.15 6.50 -7.61
CA ASN A 95 -9.99 6.74 -8.80
C ASN A 95 -9.74 5.75 -9.94
N ALA A 96 -8.87 4.76 -9.75
CA ALA A 96 -8.60 3.73 -10.76
C ALA A 96 -9.57 2.54 -10.68
N ASP A 97 -10.30 2.38 -9.57
CA ASP A 97 -11.30 1.30 -9.43
C ASP A 97 -12.71 1.67 -9.94
N GLU A 98 -13.01 2.95 -10.21
CA GLU A 98 -14.28 3.36 -10.83
C GLU A 98 -14.18 3.58 -12.35
N GLN A 99 -13.01 3.34 -12.98
CA GLN A 99 -12.84 3.52 -14.44
C GLN A 99 -12.31 2.30 -15.20
N TYR A 100 -12.37 1.10 -14.61
CA TYR A 100 -12.47 -0.13 -15.39
C TYR A 100 -13.89 -0.69 -15.25
N GLY A 101 -14.85 0.04 -15.82
CA GLY A 101 -16.15 -0.52 -16.14
C GLY A 101 -15.95 -1.68 -17.09
N GLU A 102 -16.36 -2.87 -16.64
CA GLU A 102 -16.59 -4.09 -17.42
C GLU A 102 -15.80 -4.12 -18.75
N GLU A 103 -14.54 -4.59 -18.73
CA GLU A 103 -13.99 -5.18 -19.95
C GLU A 103 -14.80 -6.44 -20.23
N ARG A 104 -15.92 -6.21 -20.93
CA ARG A 104 -16.69 -7.22 -21.58
C ARG A 104 -15.75 -7.86 -22.59
N LEU A 105 -15.26 -9.05 -22.24
CA LEU A 105 -14.58 -9.96 -23.15
C LEU A 105 -15.56 -10.40 -24.25
N GLU A 106 -15.88 -9.50 -25.18
CA GLU A 106 -16.48 -9.87 -26.45
C GLU A 106 -15.35 -10.30 -27.39
N GLU A 107 -15.21 -11.61 -27.47
CA GLU A 107 -14.84 -12.38 -28.66
C GLU A 107 -13.45 -12.13 -29.25
N LEU A 108 -12.52 -13.01 -28.85
CA LEU A 108 -11.38 -13.41 -29.66
C LEU A 108 -11.87 -13.95 -31.01
N GLN A 109 -11.95 -13.09 -32.02
CA GLN A 109 -12.06 -13.53 -33.41
C GLN A 109 -10.65 -13.88 -33.90
N THR A 110 -10.33 -15.17 -33.84
CA THR A 110 -9.14 -15.75 -34.47
C THR A 110 -9.31 -15.82 -35.98
N ASP A 111 -8.60 -14.96 -36.70
CA ASP A 111 -8.16 -15.12 -38.11
C ASP A 111 -6.79 -14.43 -38.15
N ASP A 112 -5.67 -14.99 -38.60
CA ASP A 112 -5.43 -15.98 -39.64
C ASP A 112 -4.22 -16.84 -39.27
N MET A 113 -4.35 -18.16 -39.43
CA MET A 113 -3.19 -19.05 -39.59
C MET A 113 -2.62 -18.82 -40.99
N GLU A 114 -1.46 -18.15 -41.09
CA GLU A 114 -0.71 -18.10 -42.34
C GLU A 114 -0.18 -19.50 -42.69
N THR A 115 -0.66 -20.02 -43.81
CA THR A 115 -0.37 -21.35 -44.35
C THR A 115 1.10 -21.51 -44.68
N ILE A 116 1.70 -22.57 -44.15
CA ILE A 116 2.98 -23.13 -44.58
C ILE A 116 2.84 -23.58 -46.04
N GLN A 117 3.69 -23.07 -46.93
CA GLN A 117 3.96 -23.64 -48.25
C GLN A 117 5.40 -24.13 -48.35
#